data_AF-A0A375ID27-F1
#
_entry.id   AF-A0A375ID27-F1
#
_cell.length_a   1.000
_cell.length_b   1.000
_cell.length_c   1.000
_cell.angle_alpha   90.00
_cell.angle_beta   90.00
_cell.angle_gamma   90.00
#
_symmetry.space_group_name_H-M   'P 1'
#
loop_
_entity.id
_entity.type
_entity.pdbx_description
1 polymer ?
#
loop_
_entity_poly.entity_id
_entity_poly.type
_entity_poly.pdbx_seq_one_letter_code
_entity_poly.pdbx_strand_id
1 'polypeptide(L)'
;MSEAEVFRALEWGNPRAMTQALRDLRHGLVDVGEVAPSKDQVQASLQRFGATQRVDNFTELKYVCHGITVPVGEERWRVIDNGPLFNRLLTLVDEQQGRPKQYRRCYQGLLHGFFGFDRRGSAAAPAQVNWTTLRGFLDSRLDPVVQGANRRGLCPIWLGTLADHRNLLTDNPCRRYADALTQGNTDELRKVCADLGIANSSWVWDEALMAYVRTVCEGNDRAFHDRLSGVLQLVNGRLDLKLPETLAKRATAMTVVRYARCGERPEHPALRDTCLARIGNPWMQRVAWDAAVGDEPARKMVEGWIKRRLIRDFFEHLAADGTADRRRLEYWLKWEPQISQMWFVLGRDAWRDRSATFQALRKRMESQARELVDSDDGNNAFIMQIGDLIVIEFGKTGNACFVYHAANFKADLDAPRFDTNRELKQRENRERLIHNGAWEWKFDEALKAMLRSAPPAPPRQAGLGTGLGTSPAPSLSDADFRAICRMCRDYRVEWEDNRPKGGALWVLITEPKRLPRLSVKLRSLGFEYKAGRGFWIKE
;
A
#
# COMPACT_ATOMS: atom_id res chain seq x y z
N MET A 1 -14.16 14.69 31.05
CA MET A 1 -13.04 14.44 30.12
C MET A 1 -13.62 14.48 28.71
N SER A 2 -13.04 15.34 27.87
CA SER A 2 -13.62 15.93 26.65
C SER A 2 -13.98 14.92 25.56
N GLU A 3 -15.17 15.12 24.97
CA GLU A 3 -15.56 14.55 23.68
C GLU A 3 -14.49 14.89 22.64
N ALA A 4 -13.86 13.86 22.08
CA ALA A 4 -12.98 14.01 20.93
C ALA A 4 -13.80 14.56 19.75
N GLU A 5 -13.32 15.64 19.14
CA GLU A 5 -13.89 16.26 17.93
C GLU A 5 -13.81 15.26 16.77
N VAL A 6 -14.83 14.40 16.68
CA VAL A 6 -15.11 13.57 15.52
C VAL A 6 -15.48 14.49 14.37
N PHE A 7 -14.88 14.26 13.19
CA PHE A 7 -15.28 14.86 11.92
C PHE A 7 -16.80 14.75 11.76
N ARG A 8 -17.54 15.82 12.05
CA ARG A 8 -18.98 15.90 11.77
C ARG A 8 -19.12 16.27 10.30
N ALA A 9 -19.40 15.26 9.48
CA ALA A 9 -19.80 15.44 8.09
C ALA A 9 -21.12 16.23 8.06
N LEU A 10 -21.13 17.38 7.38
CA LEU A 10 -22.35 18.08 7.02
C LEU A 10 -23.04 17.29 5.89
N GLU A 11 -24.36 17.17 5.95
CA GLU A 11 -25.16 16.61 4.86
C GLU A 11 -24.95 17.41 3.57
N TRP A 12 -24.41 16.77 2.52
CA TRP A 12 -24.37 17.31 1.16
C TRP A 12 -25.14 16.36 0.22
N GLY A 13 -26.32 16.81 -0.23
CA GLY A 13 -27.19 15.99 -1.08
C GLY A 13 -28.46 16.71 -1.56
N ASN A 14 -28.33 17.90 -2.18
CA ASN A 14 -29.43 18.47 -2.95
C ASN A 14 -29.10 18.43 -4.46
N PRO A 15 -29.77 17.59 -5.26
CA PRO A 15 -29.55 17.49 -6.71
C PRO A 15 -29.67 18.83 -7.46
N ARG A 16 -30.48 19.78 -6.95
CA ARG A 16 -30.58 21.13 -7.52
C ARG A 16 -29.31 21.96 -7.29
N ALA A 17 -28.59 21.73 -6.18
CA ALA A 17 -27.31 22.38 -5.90
C ALA A 17 -26.18 21.85 -6.79
N MET A 18 -26.25 20.61 -7.29
CA MET A 18 -25.30 20.07 -8.28
C MET A 18 -25.51 20.66 -9.69
N THR A 19 -26.76 20.87 -10.11
CA THR A 19 -27.07 21.58 -11.36
C THR A 19 -26.70 23.07 -11.26
N GLN A 20 -26.86 23.67 -10.08
CA GLN A 20 -26.38 25.01 -9.79
C GLN A 20 -24.85 25.08 -9.75
N ALA A 21 -24.16 24.10 -9.14
CA ALA A 21 -22.69 24.01 -9.15
C ALA A 21 -22.10 23.85 -10.56
N LEU A 22 -22.79 23.16 -11.48
CA LEU A 22 -22.41 23.12 -12.91
C LEU A 22 -22.63 24.45 -13.64
N ARG A 23 -23.61 25.26 -13.22
CA ARG A 23 -23.77 26.66 -13.69
C ARG A 23 -22.74 27.59 -13.04
N ASP A 24 -22.42 27.40 -11.76
CA ASP A 24 -21.50 28.22 -10.98
C ASP A 24 -20.03 27.93 -11.35
N LEU A 25 -19.70 26.69 -11.73
CA LEU A 25 -18.42 26.30 -12.38
C LEU A 25 -18.16 27.09 -13.68
N ARG A 26 -19.23 27.60 -14.32
CA ARG A 26 -19.15 28.46 -15.50
C ARG A 26 -18.97 29.94 -15.15
N HIS A 27 -19.17 30.34 -13.90
CA HIS A 27 -19.16 31.75 -13.46
C HIS A 27 -17.91 32.15 -12.67
N GLY A 28 -17.23 31.25 -11.95
CA GLY A 28 -16.10 31.62 -11.06
C GLY A 28 -14.86 32.20 -11.75
N LEU A 29 -14.62 31.83 -13.02
CA LEU A 29 -13.46 32.26 -13.81
C LEU A 29 -13.80 33.25 -14.92
N VAL A 30 -15.07 33.52 -15.16
CA VAL A 30 -15.47 34.38 -16.26
C VAL A 30 -15.52 35.81 -15.74
N ASP A 31 -14.67 36.66 -16.29
CA ASP A 31 -14.81 38.12 -16.19
C ASP A 31 -16.28 38.46 -16.51
N VAL A 32 -16.95 39.23 -15.64
CA VAL A 32 -18.39 39.51 -15.75
C VAL A 32 -18.73 39.96 -17.18
N GLY A 33 -19.27 39.06 -18.02
CA GLY A 33 -19.54 39.28 -19.44
C GLY A 33 -18.96 38.28 -20.46
N GLU A 34 -18.14 37.29 -20.10
CA GLU A 34 -17.66 36.26 -21.04
C GLU A 34 -18.51 34.97 -21.04
N VAL A 35 -18.59 34.27 -22.17
CA VAL A 35 -19.22 32.96 -22.27
C VAL A 35 -18.12 31.95 -22.59
N ALA A 36 -18.02 30.88 -21.80
CA ALA A 36 -17.08 29.80 -22.08
C ALA A 36 -17.32 29.25 -23.52
N PRO A 37 -16.25 28.96 -24.29
CA PRO A 37 -16.41 28.54 -25.68
C PRO A 37 -17.27 27.29 -25.81
N SER A 38 -18.04 27.20 -26.89
CA SER A 38 -18.82 25.99 -27.18
C SER A 38 -17.88 24.80 -27.40
N LYS A 39 -18.34 23.60 -27.06
CA LYS A 39 -17.55 22.37 -27.24
C LYS A 39 -17.16 22.16 -28.71
N ASP A 40 -18.07 22.47 -29.62
CA ASP A 40 -17.84 22.29 -31.06
C ASP A 40 -16.75 23.21 -31.60
N GLN A 41 -16.70 24.45 -31.12
CA GLN A 41 -15.63 25.40 -31.49
C GLN A 41 -14.26 24.96 -30.97
N VAL A 42 -14.20 24.48 -29.72
CA VAL A 42 -12.95 23.93 -29.16
C VAL A 42 -12.51 22.72 -29.98
N GLN A 43 -13.42 21.80 -30.32
CA GLN A 43 -13.10 20.62 -31.11
C GLN A 43 -12.58 20.97 -32.50
N ALA A 44 -13.22 21.91 -33.19
CA ALA A 44 -12.80 22.34 -34.52
C ALA A 44 -11.41 23.00 -34.51
N SER A 45 -11.14 23.87 -33.53
CA SER A 45 -9.82 24.49 -33.36
C SER A 45 -8.74 23.46 -33.03
N LEU A 46 -9.04 22.47 -32.18
CA LEU A 46 -8.09 21.41 -31.86
C LEU A 46 -7.78 20.52 -33.06
N GLN A 47 -8.78 20.14 -33.86
CA GLN A 47 -8.58 19.36 -35.09
C GLN A 47 -7.68 20.10 -36.09
N ARG A 48 -7.95 21.39 -36.33
CA ARG A 48 -7.13 22.22 -37.22
C ARG A 48 -5.70 22.37 -36.71
N PHE A 49 -5.55 22.67 -35.42
CA PHE A 49 -4.24 22.79 -34.79
C PHE A 49 -3.44 21.48 -34.86
N GLY A 50 -4.09 20.33 -34.62
CA GLY A 50 -3.46 19.01 -34.76
C GLY A 50 -2.95 18.74 -36.17
N ALA A 51 -3.70 19.13 -37.20
CA ALA A 51 -3.32 18.94 -38.60
C ALA A 51 -2.23 19.91 -39.09
N THR A 52 -2.23 21.16 -38.60
CA THR A 52 -1.43 22.24 -39.19
C THR A 52 -0.33 22.80 -38.30
N GLN A 53 -0.42 22.57 -36.98
CA GLN A 53 0.40 23.21 -35.95
C GLN A 53 0.39 24.75 -35.99
N ARG A 54 -0.68 25.31 -36.57
CA ARG A 54 -0.90 26.75 -36.76
C ARG A 54 -2.27 27.13 -36.21
N VAL A 55 -2.41 28.42 -35.90
CA VAL A 55 -3.66 29.05 -35.48
C VAL A 55 -3.86 30.28 -36.35
N ASP A 56 -5.08 30.47 -36.86
CA ASP A 56 -5.39 31.55 -37.80
C ASP A 56 -5.58 32.89 -37.10
N ASN A 57 -6.00 32.87 -35.84
CA ASN A 57 -6.23 34.07 -35.05
C ASN A 57 -6.15 33.78 -33.54
N PHE A 58 -6.24 34.86 -32.75
CA PHE A 58 -6.20 34.79 -31.29
C PHE A 58 -7.35 33.95 -30.70
N THR A 59 -8.54 33.99 -31.29
CA THR A 59 -9.69 33.22 -30.78
C THR A 59 -9.42 31.73 -30.87
N GLU A 60 -8.84 31.27 -31.97
CA GLU A 60 -8.42 29.88 -32.13
C GLU A 60 -7.32 29.50 -31.12
N LEU A 61 -6.28 30.32 -30.97
CA LEU A 61 -5.24 30.09 -29.96
C LEU A 61 -5.83 29.93 -28.55
N LYS A 62 -6.76 30.82 -28.19
CA LYS A 62 -7.49 30.76 -26.92
C LYS A 62 -8.23 29.42 -26.77
N TYR A 63 -8.93 28.96 -27.81
CA TYR A 63 -9.67 27.70 -27.76
C TYR A 63 -8.75 26.48 -27.64
N VAL A 64 -7.62 26.47 -28.33
CA VAL A 64 -6.60 25.42 -28.17
C VAL A 64 -6.03 25.41 -26.75
N CYS A 65 -5.80 26.57 -26.12
CA CYS A 65 -5.38 26.65 -24.72
C CYS A 65 -6.40 26.02 -23.77
N HIS A 66 -7.69 26.36 -23.89
CA HIS A 66 -8.77 25.75 -23.09
C HIS A 66 -8.97 24.26 -23.39
N GLY A 67 -8.62 23.84 -24.61
CA GLY A 67 -8.76 22.48 -25.12
C GLY A 67 -7.55 21.57 -24.89
N ILE A 68 -6.51 22.03 -24.19
CA ILE A 68 -5.22 21.31 -24.12
C ILE A 68 -5.33 19.87 -23.57
N THR A 69 -6.32 19.60 -22.73
CA THR A 69 -6.63 18.26 -22.16
C THR A 69 -7.89 17.62 -22.75
N VAL A 70 -8.54 18.25 -23.73
CA VAL A 70 -9.78 17.75 -24.34
C VAL A 70 -9.44 16.70 -25.41
N PRO A 71 -10.05 15.50 -25.37
CA PRO A 71 -9.82 14.47 -26.37
C PRO A 71 -10.45 14.82 -27.72
N VAL A 72 -9.70 14.57 -28.79
CA VAL A 72 -10.04 14.95 -30.17
C VAL A 72 -10.23 13.71 -31.03
N GLY A 73 -11.32 13.67 -31.80
CA GLY A 73 -11.61 12.60 -32.76
C GLY A 73 -11.83 11.22 -32.12
N GLU A 74 -11.90 10.18 -32.95
CA GLU A 74 -12.11 8.80 -32.52
C GLU A 74 -10.91 8.22 -31.77
N GLU A 75 -9.69 8.63 -32.15
CA GLU A 75 -8.45 8.23 -31.49
C GLU A 75 -8.27 8.88 -30.10
N ARG A 76 -9.13 9.84 -29.76
CA ARG A 76 -9.15 10.56 -28.47
C ARG A 76 -7.80 11.17 -28.07
N TRP A 77 -6.97 11.55 -29.03
CA TRP A 77 -5.69 12.21 -28.76
C TRP A 77 -5.93 13.58 -28.11
N ARG A 78 -4.99 14.04 -27.28
CA ARG A 78 -5.01 15.36 -26.62
C ARG A 78 -3.74 16.12 -26.95
N VAL A 79 -3.79 17.45 -26.97
CA VAL A 79 -2.59 18.28 -27.22
C VAL A 79 -1.51 17.99 -26.18
N ILE A 80 -1.88 17.83 -24.90
CA ILE A 80 -0.94 17.52 -23.81
C ILE A 80 -0.23 16.17 -23.95
N ASP A 81 -0.78 15.22 -24.71
CA ASP A 81 -0.17 13.89 -24.91
C ASP A 81 0.90 13.91 -26.01
N ASN A 82 0.90 14.94 -26.86
CA ASN A 82 1.76 15.05 -28.03
C ASN A 82 2.81 16.16 -27.83
N GLY A 83 4.07 15.76 -27.61
CA GLY A 83 5.19 16.68 -27.34
C GLY A 83 5.34 17.81 -28.37
N PRO A 84 5.40 17.53 -29.68
CA PRO A 84 5.44 18.56 -30.71
C PRO A 84 4.28 19.57 -30.66
N LEU A 85 3.03 19.10 -30.56
CA LEU A 85 1.86 19.99 -30.48
C LEU A 85 1.86 20.83 -29.20
N PHE A 86 2.18 20.20 -28.06
CA PHE A 86 2.28 20.85 -26.76
C PHE A 86 3.32 21.97 -26.77
N ASN A 87 4.54 21.67 -27.23
CA ASN A 87 5.61 22.66 -27.30
C ASN A 87 5.26 23.80 -28.25
N ARG A 88 4.66 23.48 -29.41
CA ARG A 88 4.22 24.51 -30.36
C ARG A 88 3.16 25.44 -29.75
N LEU A 89 2.20 24.89 -29.00
CA LEU A 89 1.19 25.68 -28.30
C LEU A 89 1.85 26.65 -27.31
N LEU A 90 2.78 26.18 -26.47
CA LEU A 90 3.48 27.05 -25.52
C LEU A 90 4.27 28.16 -26.21
N THR A 91 4.96 27.87 -27.33
CA THR A 91 5.63 28.88 -28.15
C THR A 91 4.65 29.94 -28.64
N LEU A 92 3.52 29.54 -29.25
CA LEU A 92 2.50 30.46 -29.75
C LEU A 92 1.90 31.34 -28.65
N VAL A 93 1.77 30.80 -27.43
CA VAL A 93 1.31 31.57 -26.27
C VAL A 93 2.37 32.57 -25.83
N ASP A 94 3.65 32.18 -25.72
CA ASP A 94 4.74 33.11 -25.35
C ASP A 94 4.95 34.24 -26.37
N GLU A 95 4.68 33.99 -27.67
CA GLU A 95 4.64 35.05 -28.69
C GLU A 95 3.59 36.15 -28.38
N GLN A 96 2.56 35.86 -27.56
CA GLN A 96 1.54 36.86 -27.16
C GLN A 96 1.95 37.74 -25.97
N GLN A 97 3.15 37.58 -25.38
CA GLN A 97 3.56 38.37 -24.20
C GLN A 97 3.48 39.90 -24.41
N GLY A 98 3.72 40.38 -25.63
CA GLY A 98 3.54 41.79 -25.99
C GLY A 98 2.09 42.30 -25.97
N ARG A 99 1.10 41.41 -25.80
CA ARG A 99 -0.34 41.70 -25.78
C ARG A 99 -0.97 41.19 -24.48
N PRO A 100 -0.87 41.94 -23.36
CA PRO A 100 -1.20 41.46 -22.02
C PRO A 100 -2.59 40.83 -21.86
N LYS A 101 -3.63 41.39 -22.52
CA LYS A 101 -5.00 40.85 -22.47
C LYS A 101 -5.10 39.48 -23.15
N GLN A 102 -4.43 39.31 -24.30
CA GLN A 102 -4.44 38.06 -25.05
C GLN A 102 -3.62 37.00 -24.31
N TYR A 103 -2.44 37.38 -23.82
CA TYR A 103 -1.57 36.50 -23.03
C TYR A 103 -2.28 35.96 -21.78
N ARG A 104 -2.90 36.84 -20.98
CA ARG A 104 -3.65 36.45 -19.77
C ARG A 104 -4.77 35.45 -20.07
N ARG A 105 -5.46 35.59 -21.20
CA ARG A 105 -6.53 34.67 -21.61
C ARG A 105 -6.01 33.30 -22.03
N CYS A 106 -4.88 33.25 -22.73
CA CYS A 106 -4.21 31.99 -23.04
C CYS A 106 -3.74 31.31 -21.75
N TYR A 107 -3.09 32.07 -20.86
CA TYR A 107 -2.66 31.61 -19.54
C TYR A 107 -3.83 31.00 -18.75
N GLN A 108 -4.98 31.67 -18.73
CA GLN A 108 -6.18 31.17 -18.06
C GLN A 108 -6.68 29.85 -18.65
N GLY A 109 -6.70 29.71 -19.99
CA GLY A 109 -7.09 28.46 -20.64
C GLY A 109 -6.14 27.30 -20.30
N LEU A 110 -4.82 27.58 -20.30
CA LEU A 110 -3.79 26.63 -19.90
C LEU A 110 -3.92 26.22 -18.43
N LEU A 111 -4.20 27.17 -17.53
CA LEU A 111 -4.44 26.93 -16.11
C LEU A 111 -5.66 26.01 -15.89
N HIS A 112 -6.75 26.26 -16.62
CA HIS A 112 -7.92 25.39 -16.58
C HIS A 112 -7.57 23.96 -17.04
N GLY A 113 -6.82 23.83 -18.14
CA GLY A 113 -6.30 22.54 -18.59
C GLY A 113 -5.43 21.84 -17.54
N PHE A 114 -4.56 22.58 -16.85
CA PHE A 114 -3.69 22.07 -15.79
C PHE A 114 -4.49 21.50 -14.60
N PHE A 115 -5.49 22.23 -14.08
CA PHE A 115 -6.34 21.75 -12.99
C PHE A 115 -7.32 20.65 -13.44
N GLY A 116 -7.74 20.66 -14.70
CA GLY A 116 -8.62 19.64 -15.28
C GLY A 116 -7.91 18.38 -15.78
N PHE A 117 -6.59 18.29 -15.65
CA PHE A 117 -5.83 17.14 -16.15
C PHE A 117 -6.13 15.87 -15.32
N ASP A 118 -6.55 14.81 -16.02
CA ASP A 118 -6.77 13.50 -15.41
C ASP A 118 -5.43 12.79 -15.18
N ARG A 119 -4.87 12.96 -13.98
CA ARG A 119 -3.64 12.27 -13.55
C ARG A 119 -3.81 10.75 -13.40
N ARG A 120 -5.04 10.23 -13.35
CA ARG A 120 -5.33 8.82 -13.09
C ARG A 120 -5.29 8.00 -14.37
N GLY A 121 -5.85 8.53 -15.46
CA GLY A 121 -5.85 7.90 -16.78
C GLY A 121 -4.56 8.11 -17.58
N SER A 122 -3.76 9.14 -17.25
CA SER A 122 -2.54 9.48 -17.98
C SER A 122 -1.32 8.69 -17.49
N ALA A 123 -1.35 7.37 -17.64
CA ALA A 123 -0.20 6.49 -17.37
C ALA A 123 0.93 6.63 -18.43
N ALA A 124 0.67 7.34 -19.53
CA ALA A 124 1.65 7.60 -20.58
C ALA A 124 2.71 8.62 -20.10
N ALA A 125 3.97 8.22 -20.14
CA ALA A 125 5.10 9.07 -19.74
C ALA A 125 5.12 10.47 -20.39
N PRO A 126 4.80 10.65 -21.69
CA PRO A 126 4.84 11.97 -22.32
C PRO A 126 3.85 12.97 -21.70
N ALA A 127 2.64 12.55 -21.37
CA ALA A 127 1.60 13.42 -20.82
C ALA A 127 1.96 13.92 -19.41
N GLN A 128 2.55 13.05 -18.59
CA GLN A 128 2.99 13.41 -17.23
C GLN A 128 4.19 14.38 -17.27
N VAL A 129 5.11 14.18 -18.22
CA VAL A 129 6.23 15.11 -18.46
C VAL A 129 5.69 16.46 -18.91
N ASN A 130 4.81 16.50 -19.90
CA ASN A 130 4.21 17.73 -20.42
C ASN A 130 3.36 18.46 -19.37
N TRP A 131 2.61 17.75 -18.53
CA TRP A 131 1.88 18.34 -17.41
C TRP A 131 2.83 19.01 -16.39
N THR A 132 3.97 18.38 -16.12
CA THR A 132 5.00 18.97 -15.25
C THR A 132 5.64 20.20 -15.89
N THR A 133 5.91 20.16 -17.20
CA THR A 133 6.36 21.32 -17.98
C THR A 133 5.32 22.44 -17.97
N LEU A 134 4.03 22.13 -18.12
CA LEU A 134 2.94 23.08 -18.03
C LEU A 134 2.88 23.75 -16.67
N ARG A 135 3.05 22.99 -15.58
CA ARG A 135 3.14 23.53 -14.22
C ARG A 135 4.28 24.56 -14.11
N GLY A 136 5.48 24.22 -14.59
CA GLY A 136 6.63 25.12 -14.58
C GLY A 136 6.44 26.37 -15.46
N PHE A 137 5.80 26.21 -16.62
CA PHE A 137 5.40 27.32 -17.47
C PHE A 137 4.44 28.27 -16.74
N LEU A 138 3.36 27.73 -16.15
CA LEU A 138 2.38 28.52 -15.41
C LEU A 138 3.02 29.25 -14.23
N ASP A 139 3.89 28.59 -13.46
CA ASP A 139 4.57 29.21 -12.33
C ASP A 139 5.52 30.34 -12.77
N SER A 140 6.39 30.09 -13.75
CA SER A 140 7.37 31.07 -14.23
C SER A 140 6.76 32.29 -14.93
N ARG A 141 5.51 32.17 -15.40
CA ARG A 141 4.77 33.23 -16.10
C ARG A 141 3.75 33.94 -15.23
N LEU A 142 3.55 33.51 -13.98
CA LEU A 142 2.57 34.12 -13.08
C LEU A 142 2.88 35.61 -12.79
N ASP A 143 4.10 35.93 -12.38
CA ASP A 143 4.47 37.31 -12.01
C ASP A 143 4.32 38.30 -13.19
N PRO A 144 4.80 38.00 -14.42
CA PRO A 144 4.53 38.84 -15.58
C PRO A 144 3.04 39.05 -15.87
N VAL A 145 2.20 38.01 -15.72
CA VAL A 145 0.75 38.10 -15.96
C VAL A 145 0.08 39.00 -14.93
N VAL A 146 0.43 38.86 -13.65
CA VAL A 146 -0.06 39.70 -12.55
C VAL A 146 0.33 41.17 -12.77
N GLN A 147 1.60 41.43 -13.07
CA GLN A 147 2.09 42.79 -13.35
C GLN A 147 1.37 43.42 -14.54
N GLY A 148 1.15 42.67 -15.61
CA GLY A 148 0.42 43.13 -16.80
C GLY A 148 -1.05 43.47 -16.51
N ALA A 149 -1.69 42.74 -15.60
CA ALA A 149 -3.06 43.02 -15.16
C ALA A 149 -3.13 44.27 -14.26
N ASN A 150 -2.21 44.39 -13.29
CA ASN A 150 -2.14 45.50 -12.35
C ASN A 150 -1.90 46.85 -13.03
N ARG A 151 -1.03 46.91 -14.05
CA ARG A 151 -0.80 48.15 -14.83
C ARG A 151 -2.07 48.70 -15.51
N ARG A 152 -3.10 47.87 -15.69
CA ARG A 152 -4.39 48.27 -16.26
C ARG A 152 -5.46 48.57 -15.21
N GLY A 153 -5.14 48.50 -13.92
CA GLY A 153 -6.06 48.77 -12.81
C GLY A 153 -7.15 47.71 -12.61
N LEU A 154 -7.08 46.57 -13.29
CA LEU A 154 -8.11 45.52 -13.27
C LEU A 154 -7.44 44.15 -13.16
N CYS A 155 -7.16 43.72 -11.92
CA CYS A 155 -6.71 42.36 -11.62
C CYS A 155 -7.92 41.47 -11.33
N PRO A 156 -8.20 40.43 -12.14
CA PRO A 156 -9.29 39.50 -11.86
C PRO A 156 -9.08 38.74 -10.55
N ILE A 157 -10.16 38.41 -9.85
CA ILE A 157 -10.14 37.68 -8.56
C ILE A 157 -9.35 36.38 -8.65
N TRP A 158 -9.56 35.59 -9.71
CA TRP A 158 -8.86 34.32 -9.90
C TRP A 158 -7.33 34.50 -9.99
N LEU A 159 -6.87 35.60 -10.58
CA LEU A 159 -5.44 35.86 -10.78
C LEU A 159 -4.78 36.29 -9.47
N GLY A 160 -5.45 37.13 -8.69
CA GLY A 160 -5.03 37.44 -7.32
C GLY A 160 -5.00 36.20 -6.44
N THR A 161 -6.06 35.40 -6.49
CA THR A 161 -6.15 34.13 -5.74
C THR A 161 -5.04 33.16 -6.14
N LEU A 162 -4.71 33.03 -7.42
CA LEU A 162 -3.62 32.17 -7.86
C LEU A 162 -2.26 32.68 -7.37
N ALA A 163 -2.05 34.01 -7.34
CA ALA A 163 -0.84 34.61 -6.80
C ALA A 163 -0.69 34.31 -5.30
N ASP A 164 -1.77 34.47 -4.52
CA ASP A 164 -1.78 34.18 -3.09
C ASP A 164 -1.61 32.68 -2.80
N HIS A 165 -2.09 31.82 -3.70
CA HIS A 165 -2.04 30.37 -3.62
C HIS A 165 -1.08 29.75 -4.64
N ARG A 166 0.05 30.44 -4.89
CA ARG A 166 1.12 29.98 -5.81
C ARG A 166 1.63 28.58 -5.47
N ASN A 167 1.45 28.11 -4.23
CA ASN A 167 1.72 26.73 -3.82
C ASN A 167 1.10 25.71 -4.79
N LEU A 168 -0.09 25.96 -5.34
CA LEU A 168 -0.77 25.07 -6.30
C LEU A 168 0.04 24.78 -7.58
N LEU A 169 1.04 25.61 -7.90
CA LEU A 169 1.94 25.46 -9.04
C LEU A 169 3.31 24.87 -8.66
N THR A 170 3.48 24.41 -7.41
CA THR A 170 4.72 23.81 -6.90
C THR A 170 4.66 22.28 -6.88
N ASP A 171 5.74 21.62 -6.43
CA ASP A 171 5.77 20.17 -6.22
C ASP A 171 4.95 19.70 -5.01
N ASN A 172 4.58 20.61 -4.10
CA ASN A 172 3.78 20.30 -2.91
C ASN A 172 2.48 21.12 -2.86
N PRO A 173 1.60 20.98 -3.85
CA PRO A 173 0.55 21.94 -4.11
C PRO A 173 -0.48 22.08 -3.00
N CYS A 174 -0.72 21.02 -2.23
CA CYS A 174 -1.73 21.02 -1.18
C CYS A 174 -1.17 20.94 0.24
N ARG A 175 0.15 21.05 0.44
CA ARG A 175 0.74 21.00 1.80
C ARG A 175 0.18 22.10 2.69
N ARG A 176 -0.01 23.31 2.16
CA ARG A 176 -0.59 24.46 2.86
C ARG A 176 -1.92 24.15 3.53
N TYR A 177 -2.77 23.36 2.88
CA TYR A 177 -4.12 23.07 3.37
C TYR A 177 -4.15 21.91 4.37
N ALA A 178 -3.06 21.14 4.49
CA ALA A 178 -3.07 19.87 5.20
C ALA A 178 -3.36 20.04 6.70
N ASP A 179 -2.78 21.06 7.36
CA ASP A 179 -2.99 21.29 8.79
C ASP A 179 -4.44 21.65 9.11
N ALA A 180 -5.05 22.55 8.31
CA ALA A 180 -6.47 22.89 8.43
C ALA A 180 -7.35 21.65 8.21
N LEU A 181 -7.04 20.82 7.22
CA LEU A 181 -7.75 19.55 6.98
C LEU A 181 -7.64 18.60 8.17
N THR A 182 -6.49 18.54 8.87
CA THR A 182 -6.36 17.72 10.08
C THR A 182 -7.23 18.20 11.24
N GLN A 183 -7.67 19.46 11.22
CA GLN A 183 -8.59 20.06 12.19
C GLN A 183 -10.05 20.03 11.71
N GLY A 184 -10.33 19.36 10.59
CA GLY A 184 -11.66 19.32 9.98
C GLY A 184 -12.06 20.61 9.26
N ASN A 185 -11.16 21.59 9.13
CA ASN A 185 -11.41 22.83 8.42
C ASN A 185 -11.10 22.67 6.92
N THR A 186 -12.09 22.96 6.07
CA THR A 186 -11.99 22.85 4.61
C THR A 186 -12.21 24.18 3.89
N ASP A 187 -12.38 25.28 4.63
CA ASP A 187 -12.93 26.53 4.10
C ASP A 187 -11.95 27.21 3.13
N GLU A 188 -10.66 27.28 3.51
CA GLU A 188 -9.63 27.84 2.63
C GLU A 188 -9.53 27.07 1.31
N LEU A 189 -9.52 25.73 1.37
CA LEU A 189 -9.46 24.87 0.18
C LEU A 189 -10.71 25.01 -0.69
N ARG A 190 -11.90 25.08 -0.11
CA ARG A 190 -13.14 25.30 -0.87
C ARG A 190 -13.13 26.67 -1.54
N LYS A 191 -12.73 27.70 -0.81
CA LYS A 191 -12.66 29.08 -1.33
C LYS A 191 -11.69 29.16 -2.51
N VAL A 192 -10.46 28.68 -2.36
CA VAL A 192 -9.48 28.71 -3.46
C VAL A 192 -9.95 27.89 -4.66
N CYS A 193 -10.58 26.73 -4.44
CA CYS A 193 -11.14 25.94 -5.53
C CYS A 193 -12.28 26.66 -6.26
N ALA A 194 -13.17 27.35 -5.53
CA ALA A 194 -14.24 28.13 -6.13
C ALA A 194 -13.70 29.33 -6.93
N ASP A 195 -12.81 30.12 -6.33
CA ASP A 195 -12.20 31.32 -6.91
C ASP A 195 -11.35 31.00 -8.15
N LEU A 196 -10.75 29.80 -8.21
CA LEU A 196 -9.97 29.31 -9.34
C LEU A 196 -10.76 28.41 -10.31
N GLY A 197 -12.06 28.18 -10.07
CA GLY A 197 -12.89 27.31 -10.90
C GLY A 197 -12.40 25.84 -10.97
N ILE A 198 -11.78 25.35 -9.90
CA ILE A 198 -11.30 23.97 -9.78
C ILE A 198 -12.48 23.04 -9.50
N ALA A 199 -12.77 22.15 -10.44
CA ALA A 199 -13.84 21.17 -10.29
C ALA A 199 -13.56 20.16 -9.17
N ASN A 200 -14.62 19.62 -8.55
CA ASN A 200 -14.52 18.58 -7.51
C ASN A 200 -13.86 17.27 -8.01
N SER A 201 -13.83 17.06 -9.32
CA SER A 201 -13.12 15.94 -9.96
C SER A 201 -11.64 16.22 -10.25
N SER A 202 -11.15 17.42 -9.92
CA SER A 202 -9.76 17.81 -10.15
C SER A 202 -8.81 17.01 -9.25
N TRP A 203 -7.61 16.77 -9.77
CA TRP A 203 -6.51 16.17 -9.01
C TRP A 203 -6.12 16.98 -7.77
N VAL A 204 -6.49 18.27 -7.68
CA VAL A 204 -6.20 19.12 -6.51
C VAL A 204 -6.88 18.56 -5.26
N TRP A 205 -8.12 18.09 -5.36
CA TRP A 205 -8.83 17.48 -4.24
C TRP A 205 -8.18 16.16 -3.81
N ASP A 206 -7.82 15.31 -4.78
CA ASP A 206 -7.07 14.07 -4.53
C ASP A 206 -5.76 14.35 -3.78
N GLU A 207 -5.01 15.36 -4.23
CA GLU A 207 -3.72 15.72 -3.66
C GLU A 207 -3.86 16.36 -2.27
N ALA A 208 -4.92 17.13 -2.02
CA ALA A 208 -5.22 17.68 -0.71
C ALA A 208 -5.55 16.59 0.32
N LEU A 209 -6.36 15.62 -0.06
CA LEU A 209 -6.67 14.46 0.80
C LEU A 209 -5.43 13.61 1.07
N MET A 210 -4.57 13.40 0.06
CA MET A 210 -3.29 12.71 0.26
C MET A 210 -2.30 13.53 1.10
N ALA A 211 -2.33 14.87 1.02
CA ALA A 211 -1.54 15.74 1.88
C ALA A 211 -2.00 15.64 3.34
N TYR A 212 -3.30 15.60 3.59
CA TYR A 212 -3.86 15.31 4.92
C TYR A 212 -3.34 13.97 5.48
N VAL A 213 -3.40 12.88 4.70
CA VAL A 213 -2.89 11.56 5.15
C VAL A 213 -1.39 11.62 5.45
N ARG A 214 -0.59 12.30 4.60
CA ARG A 214 0.84 12.50 4.85
C ARG A 214 1.11 13.24 6.15
N THR A 215 0.43 14.36 6.38
CA THR A 215 0.58 15.16 7.60
C THR A 215 0.22 14.35 8.85
N VAL A 216 -0.85 13.55 8.81
CA VAL A 216 -1.19 12.64 9.92
C VAL A 216 -0.08 11.62 10.16
N CYS A 217 0.47 11.03 9.09
CA CYS A 217 1.53 10.03 9.20
C CYS A 217 2.88 10.61 9.65
N GLU A 218 3.18 11.88 9.38
CA GLU A 218 4.38 12.57 9.83
C GLU A 218 4.34 12.97 11.32
N GLY A 219 3.15 12.98 11.93
CA GLY A 219 2.97 13.30 13.35
C GLY A 219 3.65 12.28 14.27
N ASN A 220 3.89 12.69 15.53
CA ASN A 220 4.30 11.77 16.59
C ASN A 220 3.22 10.71 16.88
N ASP A 221 3.56 9.65 17.62
CA ASP A 221 2.65 8.52 17.84
C ASP A 221 1.29 8.94 18.40
N ARG A 222 1.28 9.82 19.40
CA ARG A 222 0.04 10.34 20.00
C ARG A 222 -0.83 11.06 18.95
N ALA A 223 -0.27 12.03 18.24
CA ALA A 223 -1.00 12.79 17.23
C ALA A 223 -1.48 11.90 16.06
N PHE A 224 -0.70 10.89 15.70
CA PHE A 224 -1.08 9.90 14.70
C PHE A 224 -2.27 9.06 15.19
N HIS A 225 -2.22 8.52 16.40
CA HIS A 225 -3.32 7.74 16.98
C HIS A 225 -4.61 8.56 17.11
N ASP A 226 -4.51 9.80 17.61
CA ASP A 226 -5.65 10.70 17.79
C ASP A 226 -6.39 10.97 16.46
N ARG A 227 -5.68 10.94 15.33
CA ARG A 227 -6.20 11.26 13.99
C ARG A 227 -6.40 10.04 13.08
N LEU A 228 -5.99 8.85 13.52
CA LEU A 228 -6.06 7.61 12.73
C LEU A 228 -7.50 7.31 12.31
N SER A 229 -8.48 7.53 13.19
CA SER A 229 -9.89 7.30 12.90
C SER A 229 -10.38 8.10 11.69
N GLY A 230 -9.98 9.36 11.56
CA GLY A 230 -10.31 10.22 10.41
C GLY A 230 -9.72 9.71 9.10
N VAL A 231 -8.45 9.28 9.14
CA VAL A 231 -7.80 8.64 7.98
C VAL A 231 -8.54 7.37 7.57
N LEU A 232 -8.92 6.53 8.54
CA LEU A 232 -9.66 5.30 8.29
C LEU A 232 -11.05 5.58 7.71
N GLN A 233 -11.76 6.61 8.15
CA GLN A 233 -13.03 7.01 7.55
C GLN A 233 -12.87 7.47 6.09
N LEU A 234 -11.84 8.27 5.82
CA LEU A 234 -11.51 8.75 4.48
C LEU A 234 -11.22 7.60 3.50
N VAL A 235 -10.28 6.72 3.85
CA VAL A 235 -9.89 5.61 2.95
C VAL A 235 -11.00 4.58 2.79
N ASN A 236 -11.94 4.48 3.73
CA ASN A 236 -13.11 3.61 3.61
C ASN A 236 -14.31 4.29 2.95
N GLY A 237 -14.16 5.51 2.42
CA GLY A 237 -15.21 6.23 1.69
C GLY A 237 -16.42 6.59 2.55
N ARG A 238 -16.21 6.77 3.87
CA ARG A 238 -17.23 7.16 4.85
C ARG A 238 -17.35 8.67 5.02
N LEU A 239 -16.58 9.43 4.25
CA LEU A 239 -16.66 10.88 4.16
C LEU A 239 -17.29 11.28 2.81
N ASP A 240 -17.80 12.50 2.71
CA ASP A 240 -18.39 13.03 1.48
C ASP A 240 -17.38 13.06 0.33
N LEU A 241 -16.14 13.42 0.65
CA LEU A 241 -15.02 13.34 -0.26
C LEU A 241 -14.45 11.91 -0.26
N LYS A 242 -14.55 11.26 -1.41
CA LYS A 242 -14.08 9.88 -1.59
C LYS A 242 -12.74 9.87 -2.30
N LEU A 243 -11.76 9.23 -1.68
CA LEU A 243 -10.53 8.88 -2.37
C LEU A 243 -10.82 7.83 -3.45
N PRO A 244 -10.30 7.99 -4.67
CA PRO A 244 -10.24 6.92 -5.67
C PRO A 244 -9.55 5.68 -5.12
N GLU A 245 -9.92 4.50 -5.63
CA GLU A 245 -9.41 3.22 -5.11
C GLU A 245 -7.88 3.15 -5.05
N THR A 246 -7.20 3.64 -6.09
CA THR A 246 -5.74 3.65 -6.17
C THR A 246 -5.10 4.51 -5.07
N LEU A 247 -5.69 5.67 -4.77
CA LEU A 247 -5.22 6.56 -3.71
C LEU A 247 -5.62 6.05 -2.33
N ALA A 248 -6.80 5.47 -2.17
CA ALA A 248 -7.22 4.81 -0.92
C ALA A 248 -6.28 3.65 -0.56
N LYS A 249 -5.89 2.82 -1.55
CA LYS A 249 -4.89 1.76 -1.37
C LYS A 249 -3.54 2.32 -0.94
N ARG A 250 -3.05 3.37 -1.62
CA ARG A 250 -1.79 4.05 -1.26
C ARG A 250 -1.83 4.69 0.13
N ALA A 251 -2.91 5.37 0.48
CA ALA A 251 -3.11 5.96 1.80
C ALA A 251 -3.16 4.88 2.90
N THR A 252 -3.82 3.75 2.64
CA THR A 252 -3.85 2.60 3.55
C THR A 252 -2.44 2.04 3.77
N ALA A 253 -1.67 1.85 2.70
CA ALA A 253 -0.28 1.40 2.77
C ALA A 253 0.59 2.36 3.62
N MET A 254 0.50 3.66 3.36
CA MET A 254 1.20 4.67 4.16
C MET A 254 0.82 4.62 5.65
N THR A 255 -0.47 4.48 5.93
CA THR A 255 -1.01 4.45 7.30
C THR A 255 -0.54 3.23 8.08
N VAL A 256 -0.57 2.04 7.47
CA VAL A 256 -0.13 0.81 8.16
C VAL A 256 1.39 0.78 8.36
N VAL A 257 2.17 1.33 7.41
CA VAL A 257 3.62 1.51 7.59
C VAL A 257 3.91 2.45 8.74
N ARG A 258 3.17 3.56 8.86
CA ARG A 258 3.32 4.47 9.99
C ARG A 258 2.96 3.80 11.32
N TYR A 259 1.87 3.04 11.37
CA TYR A 259 1.43 2.33 12.58
C TYR A 259 2.46 1.29 13.02
N ALA A 260 3.10 0.58 12.09
CA ALA A 260 4.14 -0.40 12.39
C ALA A 260 5.38 0.19 13.08
N ARG A 261 5.60 1.50 12.92
CA ARG A 261 6.70 2.25 13.54
C ARG A 261 6.35 2.85 14.89
N CYS A 262 5.08 2.80 15.32
CA CYS A 262 4.69 3.26 16.65
C CYS A 262 5.33 2.40 17.74
N GLY A 263 5.66 3.03 18.87
CA GLY A 263 6.13 2.34 20.07
C GLY A 263 5.09 1.34 20.58
N GLU A 264 3.86 1.80 20.76
CA GLU A 264 2.69 0.96 21.05
C GLU A 264 1.95 0.62 19.76
N ARG A 265 1.75 -0.67 19.51
CA ARG A 265 1.11 -1.17 18.28
C ARG A 265 0.25 -2.40 18.56
N PRO A 266 -0.76 -2.28 19.46
CA PRO A 266 -1.74 -3.34 19.64
C PRO A 266 -2.50 -3.58 18.33
N GLU A 267 -3.24 -4.68 18.27
CA GLU A 267 -4.19 -4.89 17.19
C GLU A 267 -5.19 -3.74 17.10
N HIS A 268 -5.29 -3.13 15.93
CA HIS A 268 -6.29 -2.10 15.65
C HIS A 268 -7.30 -2.65 14.63
N PRO A 269 -8.47 -3.15 15.08
CA PRO A 269 -9.41 -3.89 14.22
C PRO A 269 -9.79 -3.13 12.95
N ALA A 270 -10.12 -1.84 13.05
CA ALA A 270 -10.50 -1.05 11.88
C ALA A 270 -9.34 -0.86 10.88
N LEU A 271 -8.08 -0.82 11.35
CA LEU A 271 -6.93 -0.69 10.45
C LEU A 271 -6.64 -2.03 9.78
N ARG A 272 -6.68 -3.14 10.54
CA ARG A 272 -6.61 -4.51 10.01
C ARG A 272 -7.65 -4.74 8.92
N ASP A 273 -8.91 -4.41 9.19
CA ASP A 273 -10.01 -4.64 8.25
C ASP A 273 -9.87 -3.75 7.00
N THR A 274 -9.42 -2.50 7.18
CA THR A 274 -9.11 -1.60 6.06
C THR A 274 -7.98 -2.15 5.19
N CYS A 275 -6.91 -2.66 5.81
CA CYS A 275 -5.81 -3.33 5.12
C CYS A 275 -6.28 -4.52 4.29
N LEU A 276 -7.09 -5.41 4.89
CA LEU A 276 -7.66 -6.56 4.18
C LEU A 276 -8.54 -6.15 3.02
N ALA A 277 -9.39 -5.14 3.21
CA ALA A 277 -10.33 -4.68 2.18
C ALA A 277 -9.64 -3.95 1.02
N ARG A 278 -8.62 -3.14 1.29
CA ARG A 278 -7.98 -2.26 0.30
C ARG A 278 -6.73 -2.86 -0.35
N ILE A 279 -6.02 -3.70 0.37
CA ILE A 279 -4.73 -4.24 -0.08
C ILE A 279 -4.83 -5.75 -0.31
N GLY A 280 -5.47 -6.47 0.62
CA GLY A 280 -5.62 -7.93 0.59
C GLY A 280 -5.00 -8.59 1.82
N ASN A 281 -5.05 -9.92 1.90
CA ASN A 281 -4.45 -10.66 3.00
C ASN A 281 -2.94 -10.82 2.78
N PRO A 282 -2.05 -10.22 3.59
CA PRO A 282 -0.59 -10.29 3.39
C PRO A 282 -0.02 -11.71 3.46
N TRP A 283 -0.64 -12.59 4.25
CA TRP A 283 -0.18 -13.95 4.43
C TRP A 283 -0.45 -14.80 3.18
N MET A 284 -1.59 -14.56 2.51
CA MET A 284 -2.01 -15.30 1.32
C MET A 284 -1.55 -14.65 0.01
N GLN A 285 -1.50 -13.32 -0.03
CA GLN A 285 -1.26 -12.51 -1.23
C GLN A 285 0.05 -11.73 -1.10
N ARG A 286 1.11 -12.41 -0.65
CA ARG A 286 2.38 -11.77 -0.27
C ARG A 286 2.96 -10.88 -1.37
N VAL A 287 3.02 -11.35 -2.61
CA VAL A 287 3.59 -10.57 -3.73
C VAL A 287 2.79 -9.29 -3.99
N ALA A 288 1.46 -9.38 -4.02
CA ALA A 288 0.59 -8.23 -4.25
C ALA A 288 0.63 -7.23 -3.07
N TRP A 289 0.75 -7.75 -1.85
CA TRP A 289 0.91 -6.92 -0.65
C TRP A 289 2.26 -6.21 -0.64
N ASP A 290 3.37 -6.94 -0.88
CA ASP A 290 4.72 -6.38 -0.91
C ASP A 290 4.84 -5.31 -2.02
N ALA A 291 4.21 -5.51 -3.18
CA ALA A 291 4.15 -4.50 -4.25
C ALA A 291 3.37 -3.24 -3.84
N ALA A 292 2.37 -3.36 -2.98
CA ALA A 292 1.54 -2.24 -2.54
C ALA A 292 2.10 -1.48 -1.32
N VAL A 293 2.76 -2.20 -0.40
CA VAL A 293 3.17 -1.68 0.92
C VAL A 293 4.69 -1.53 1.02
N GLY A 294 5.46 -2.50 0.52
CA GLY A 294 6.93 -2.43 0.50
C GLY A 294 7.61 -2.38 1.88
N ASP A 295 6.96 -2.82 2.95
CA ASP A 295 7.47 -2.73 4.33
C ASP A 295 7.24 -4.06 5.09
N GLU A 296 8.34 -4.76 5.39
CA GLU A 296 8.33 -6.07 6.06
C GLU A 296 7.77 -6.00 7.49
N PRO A 297 8.14 -5.02 8.36
CA PRO A 297 7.54 -4.85 9.68
C PRO A 297 6.01 -4.69 9.63
N ALA A 298 5.49 -3.84 8.75
CA ALA A 298 4.05 -3.64 8.59
C ALA A 298 3.35 -4.92 8.12
N ARG A 299 3.95 -5.64 7.17
CA ARG A 299 3.43 -6.92 6.71
C ARG A 299 3.32 -7.93 7.86
N LYS A 300 4.43 -8.19 8.58
CA LYS A 300 4.44 -9.14 9.71
C LYS A 300 3.45 -8.77 10.81
N MET A 301 3.29 -7.47 11.09
CA MET A 301 2.32 -6.99 12.07
C MET A 301 0.88 -7.35 11.67
N VAL A 302 0.49 -7.07 10.42
CA VAL A 302 -0.86 -7.39 9.92
C VAL A 302 -1.06 -8.90 9.80
N GLU A 303 -0.07 -9.65 9.30
CA GLU A 303 -0.08 -11.12 9.30
C GLU A 303 -0.34 -11.66 10.70
N GLY A 304 0.35 -11.12 11.72
CA GLY A 304 0.18 -11.56 13.09
C GLY A 304 -1.17 -11.16 13.70
N TRP A 305 -1.79 -10.05 13.32
CA TRP A 305 -3.18 -9.76 13.71
C TRP A 305 -4.15 -10.81 13.15
N ILE A 306 -3.98 -11.16 11.87
CA ILE A 306 -4.83 -12.15 11.20
C ILE A 306 -4.64 -13.52 11.83
N LYS A 307 -3.39 -13.97 12.02
CA LYS A 307 -3.10 -15.27 12.62
C LYS A 307 -3.65 -15.37 14.03
N ARG A 308 -3.37 -14.39 14.89
CA ARG A 308 -3.90 -14.37 16.27
C ARG A 308 -5.42 -14.38 16.30
N ARG A 309 -6.09 -13.67 15.37
CA ARG A 309 -7.54 -13.69 15.27
C ARG A 309 -8.08 -15.07 14.89
N LEU A 310 -7.47 -15.74 13.91
CA LEU A 310 -7.86 -17.08 13.48
C LEU A 310 -7.62 -18.14 14.56
N ILE A 311 -6.50 -18.05 15.30
CA ILE A 311 -6.23 -18.91 16.45
C ILE A 311 -7.32 -18.72 17.52
N ARG A 312 -7.67 -17.47 17.86
CA ARG A 312 -8.78 -17.17 18.78
C ARG A 312 -10.10 -17.76 18.30
N ASP A 313 -10.44 -17.49 17.04
CA ASP A 313 -11.67 -17.98 16.43
C ASP A 313 -11.79 -19.52 16.50
N PHE A 314 -10.68 -20.26 16.36
CA PHE A 314 -10.67 -21.71 16.54
C PHE A 314 -11.00 -22.11 17.99
N PHE A 315 -10.31 -21.57 18.98
CA PHE A 315 -10.55 -21.96 20.38
C PHE A 315 -11.86 -21.42 20.96
N GLU A 316 -12.41 -20.34 20.41
CA GLU A 316 -13.69 -19.77 20.86
C GLU A 316 -14.92 -20.48 20.26
N HIS A 317 -14.79 -21.08 19.07
CA HIS A 317 -15.95 -21.62 18.32
C HIS A 317 -15.82 -23.09 17.91
N LEU A 318 -14.61 -23.63 17.83
CA LEU A 318 -14.34 -24.97 17.30
C LEU A 318 -13.72 -25.93 18.34
N ALA A 319 -13.24 -25.39 19.45
CA ALA A 319 -12.83 -26.17 20.61
C ALA A 319 -13.99 -26.37 21.59
N ALA A 320 -13.95 -27.46 22.34
CA ALA A 320 -14.96 -27.80 23.34
C ALA A 320 -14.46 -27.46 24.76
N ASP A 321 -15.35 -26.86 25.57
CA ASP A 321 -15.18 -26.48 26.99
C ASP A 321 -14.36 -25.20 27.30
N GLY A 322 -15.07 -24.15 27.71
CA GLY A 322 -14.53 -22.78 27.77
C GLY A 322 -13.34 -22.47 28.70
N THR A 323 -13.05 -23.24 29.75
CA THR A 323 -11.90 -22.95 30.65
C THR A 323 -10.60 -23.62 30.22
N ALA A 324 -10.65 -24.86 29.74
CA ALA A 324 -9.49 -25.57 29.20
C ALA A 324 -9.01 -24.95 27.87
N ASP A 325 -9.96 -24.45 27.08
CA ASP A 325 -9.69 -23.81 25.79
C ASP A 325 -8.90 -22.51 25.93
N ARG A 326 -9.08 -21.77 27.03
CA ARG A 326 -8.30 -20.54 27.29
C ARG A 326 -6.81 -20.82 27.48
N ARG A 327 -6.43 -21.87 28.22
CA ARG A 327 -5.01 -22.24 28.41
C ARG A 327 -4.37 -22.67 27.10
N ARG A 328 -5.09 -23.46 26.29
CA ARG A 328 -4.59 -23.89 24.96
C ARG A 328 -4.45 -22.70 24.01
N LEU A 329 -5.45 -21.82 23.99
CA LEU A 329 -5.41 -20.58 23.24
C LEU A 329 -4.18 -19.73 23.59
N GLU A 330 -3.98 -19.44 24.87
CA GLU A 330 -2.84 -18.64 25.35
C GLU A 330 -1.50 -19.31 24.99
N TYR A 331 -1.42 -20.64 25.11
CA TYR A 331 -0.24 -21.40 24.72
C TYR A 331 0.10 -21.24 23.23
N TRP A 332 -0.87 -21.42 22.34
CA TRP A 332 -0.61 -21.33 20.89
C TRP A 332 -0.42 -19.89 20.41
N LEU A 333 -1.04 -18.89 21.06
CA LEU A 333 -0.76 -17.49 20.78
C LEU A 333 0.71 -17.11 21.05
N LYS A 334 1.38 -17.77 22.00
CA LYS A 334 2.83 -17.61 22.23
C LYS A 334 3.66 -18.02 21.00
N TRP A 335 3.20 -19.04 20.28
CA TRP A 335 3.91 -19.61 19.12
C TRP A 335 3.61 -18.91 17.80
N GLU A 336 2.59 -18.05 17.73
CA GLU A 336 2.17 -17.35 16.51
C GLU A 336 3.33 -16.76 15.66
N PRO A 337 4.33 -16.07 16.24
CA PRO A 337 5.43 -15.53 15.45
C PRO A 337 6.27 -16.57 14.68
N GLN A 338 6.23 -17.84 15.11
CA GLN A 338 6.96 -18.95 14.49
C GLN A 338 6.07 -19.81 13.58
N ILE A 339 4.76 -19.57 13.56
CA ILE A 339 3.82 -20.30 12.71
C ILE A 339 3.92 -19.74 11.28
N SER A 340 4.40 -20.56 10.34
CA SER A 340 4.55 -20.18 8.93
C SER A 340 3.27 -20.46 8.13
N GLN A 341 2.56 -21.54 8.44
CA GLN A 341 1.31 -21.94 7.80
C GLN A 341 0.29 -22.46 8.81
N MET A 342 -1.00 -22.35 8.47
CA MET A 342 -2.11 -22.79 9.30
C MET A 342 -3.22 -23.36 8.43
N TRP A 343 -3.81 -24.47 8.86
CA TRP A 343 -5.02 -25.04 8.27
C TRP A 343 -6.05 -25.33 9.35
N PHE A 344 -7.31 -25.07 9.04
CA PHE A 344 -8.44 -25.30 9.93
C PHE A 344 -9.30 -26.41 9.35
N VAL A 345 -9.24 -27.58 9.97
CA VAL A 345 -9.95 -28.78 9.51
C VAL A 345 -11.24 -28.91 10.33
N LEU A 346 -12.37 -28.62 9.71
CA LEU A 346 -13.66 -28.51 10.40
C LEU A 346 -14.45 -29.81 10.27
N GLY A 347 -15.01 -30.29 11.38
CA GLY A 347 -15.99 -31.36 11.43
C GLY A 347 -17.27 -31.00 10.71
N ARG A 348 -18.11 -32.01 10.45
CA ARG A 348 -19.35 -31.87 9.71
C ARG A 348 -20.30 -30.83 10.32
N ASP A 349 -20.37 -30.75 11.65
CA ASP A 349 -21.22 -29.78 12.35
C ASP A 349 -20.77 -28.35 12.04
N ALA A 350 -19.51 -28.04 12.30
CA ALA A 350 -18.91 -26.73 12.03
C ALA A 350 -18.89 -26.36 10.53
N TRP A 351 -18.74 -27.35 9.66
CA TRP A 351 -18.73 -27.14 8.21
C TRP A 351 -20.13 -26.79 7.68
N ARG A 352 -21.18 -27.44 8.19
CA ARG A 352 -22.57 -27.27 7.71
C ARG A 352 -23.37 -26.21 8.47
N ASP A 353 -22.91 -25.75 9.62
CA ASP A 353 -23.59 -24.74 10.43
C ASP A 353 -23.84 -23.46 9.60
N ARG A 354 -25.11 -23.08 9.46
CA ARG A 354 -25.55 -21.92 8.66
C ARG A 354 -25.73 -20.64 9.47
N SER A 355 -25.42 -20.63 10.76
CA SER A 355 -25.43 -19.43 11.59
C SER A 355 -24.48 -18.36 11.04
N ALA A 356 -24.81 -17.09 11.28
CA ALA A 356 -23.98 -15.97 10.85
C ALA A 356 -22.54 -16.06 11.40
N THR A 357 -22.39 -16.59 12.62
CA THR A 357 -21.10 -16.82 13.28
C THR A 357 -20.21 -17.77 12.47
N PHE A 358 -20.72 -18.96 12.14
CA PHE A 358 -19.96 -19.97 11.41
C PHE A 358 -19.75 -19.62 9.93
N GLN A 359 -20.69 -18.89 9.32
CA GLN A 359 -20.48 -18.32 7.98
C GLN A 359 -19.33 -17.31 7.98
N ALA A 360 -19.30 -16.39 8.96
CA ALA A 360 -18.23 -15.41 9.09
C ALA A 360 -16.88 -16.07 9.43
N LEU A 361 -16.89 -17.10 10.27
CA LEU A 361 -15.71 -17.91 10.61
C LEU A 361 -15.09 -18.54 9.36
N ARG A 362 -15.88 -19.30 8.59
CA ARG A 362 -15.43 -19.95 7.35
C ARG A 362 -14.97 -18.92 6.32
N LYS A 363 -15.63 -17.77 6.24
CA LYS A 363 -15.19 -16.66 5.37
C LYS A 363 -13.81 -16.13 5.78
N ARG A 364 -13.50 -16.02 7.08
CA ARG A 364 -12.17 -15.57 7.55
C ARG A 364 -11.09 -16.63 7.34
N MET A 365 -11.43 -17.90 7.51
CA MET A 365 -10.51 -19.02 7.27
C MET A 365 -10.25 -19.22 5.77
N GLU A 366 -11.23 -18.88 4.93
CA GLU A 366 -11.09 -18.76 3.48
C GLU A 366 -10.45 -20.03 2.87
N SER A 367 -9.36 -19.93 2.10
CA SER A 367 -8.67 -21.07 1.50
C SER A 367 -7.88 -21.94 2.48
N GLN A 368 -7.91 -21.66 3.79
CA GLN A 368 -7.27 -22.49 4.82
C GLN A 368 -8.25 -23.43 5.52
N ALA A 369 -9.55 -23.31 5.25
CA ALA A 369 -10.55 -24.26 5.72
C ALA A 369 -10.46 -25.58 4.94
N ARG A 370 -10.66 -26.69 5.64
CA ARG A 370 -10.65 -28.07 5.13
C ARG A 370 -11.75 -28.88 5.78
N GLU A 371 -12.29 -29.89 5.10
CA GLU A 371 -13.30 -30.78 5.68
C GLU A 371 -12.65 -31.91 6.47
N LEU A 372 -13.11 -32.16 7.70
CA LEU A 372 -12.71 -33.31 8.50
C LEU A 372 -13.67 -34.48 8.24
N VAL A 373 -13.11 -35.60 7.82
CA VAL A 373 -13.79 -36.89 7.78
C VAL A 373 -13.49 -37.62 9.08
N ASP A 374 -14.46 -37.62 9.98
CA ASP A 374 -14.41 -38.30 11.26
C ASP A 374 -15.73 -39.05 11.50
N SER A 375 -15.68 -40.08 12.34
CA SER A 375 -16.89 -40.68 12.92
C SER A 375 -17.64 -39.73 13.85
N ASP A 376 -16.95 -38.72 14.36
CA ASP A 376 -17.44 -37.72 15.28
C ASP A 376 -17.61 -36.36 14.59
N ASP A 377 -18.86 -36.02 14.25
CA ASP A 377 -19.21 -34.84 13.45
C ASP A 377 -18.85 -33.49 14.13
N GLY A 378 -18.64 -33.49 15.45
CA GLY A 378 -18.25 -32.31 16.23
C GLY A 378 -16.73 -32.16 16.46
N ASN A 379 -15.91 -33.07 15.94
CA ASN A 379 -14.45 -32.97 16.06
C ASN A 379 -13.88 -31.94 15.07
N ASN A 380 -12.87 -31.19 15.47
CA ASN A 380 -12.18 -30.21 14.62
C ASN A 380 -10.67 -30.32 14.86
N ALA A 381 -9.87 -29.89 13.90
CA ALA A 381 -8.41 -29.86 14.01
C ALA A 381 -7.84 -28.52 13.56
N PHE A 382 -6.77 -28.10 14.21
CA PHE A 382 -5.96 -26.95 13.87
C PHE A 382 -4.54 -27.43 13.57
N ILE A 383 -4.14 -27.31 12.31
CA ILE A 383 -2.81 -27.70 11.85
C ILE A 383 -1.96 -26.44 11.76
N MET A 384 -0.77 -26.48 12.34
CA MET A 384 0.23 -25.41 12.31
C MET A 384 1.54 -25.95 11.76
N GLN A 385 2.17 -25.18 10.87
CA GLN A 385 3.56 -25.42 10.51
C GLN A 385 4.46 -24.48 11.33
N ILE A 386 5.37 -25.06 12.11
CA ILE A 386 6.35 -24.33 12.94
C ILE A 386 7.73 -24.83 12.56
N GLY A 387 8.47 -24.02 11.78
CA GLY A 387 9.72 -24.48 11.15
C GLY A 387 9.50 -25.75 10.33
N ASP A 388 10.27 -26.80 10.66
CA ASP A 388 10.19 -28.12 10.03
C ASP A 388 9.22 -29.08 10.74
N LEU A 389 8.33 -28.56 11.59
CA LEU A 389 7.32 -29.34 12.28
C LEU A 389 5.92 -29.07 11.74
N ILE A 390 5.12 -30.14 11.69
CA ILE A 390 3.67 -30.09 11.53
C ILE A 390 3.06 -30.46 12.88
N VAL A 391 2.28 -29.52 13.44
CA VAL A 391 1.64 -29.63 14.75
C VAL A 391 0.14 -29.66 14.53
N ILE A 392 -0.54 -30.66 15.10
CA ILE A 392 -1.98 -30.87 14.93
C ILE A 392 -2.65 -30.87 16.31
N GLU A 393 -3.41 -29.82 16.56
CA GLU A 393 -4.21 -29.65 17.77
C GLU A 393 -5.67 -30.01 17.48
N PHE A 394 -6.29 -30.86 18.28
CA PHE A 394 -7.70 -31.23 18.12
C PHE A 394 -8.60 -30.47 19.09
N GLY A 395 -9.75 -30.00 18.61
CA GLY A 395 -10.65 -29.13 19.37
C GLY A 395 -11.37 -29.80 20.55
N LYS A 396 -11.54 -31.14 20.56
CA LYS A 396 -12.21 -31.82 21.68
C LYS A 396 -11.33 -32.05 22.90
N THR A 397 -11.92 -31.88 24.09
CA THR A 397 -11.31 -32.22 25.39
C THR A 397 -10.92 -33.69 25.45
N GLY A 398 -9.70 -33.97 25.94
CA GLY A 398 -9.16 -35.34 26.02
C GLY A 398 -8.40 -35.82 24.78
N ASN A 399 -8.44 -35.07 23.66
CA ASN A 399 -7.55 -35.34 22.54
C ASN A 399 -6.11 -34.86 22.83
N ALA A 400 -5.15 -35.60 22.27
CA ALA A 400 -3.74 -35.24 22.29
C ALA A 400 -3.43 -34.28 21.12
N CYS A 401 -2.41 -33.45 21.32
CA CYS A 401 -1.70 -32.76 20.24
C CYS A 401 -0.72 -33.74 19.59
N PHE A 402 -0.63 -33.74 18.27
CA PHE A 402 0.29 -34.59 17.52
C PHE A 402 1.32 -33.72 16.80
N VAL A 403 2.59 -34.09 16.89
CA VAL A 403 3.68 -33.37 16.24
C VAL A 403 4.45 -34.32 15.33
N TYR A 404 4.75 -33.85 14.13
CA TYR A 404 5.47 -34.57 13.10
C TYR A 404 6.61 -33.71 12.57
N HIS A 405 7.70 -34.33 12.12
CA HIS A 405 8.60 -33.67 11.19
C HIS A 405 7.92 -33.55 9.83
N ALA A 406 7.96 -32.36 9.22
CA ALA A 406 7.33 -32.09 7.93
C ALA A 406 7.81 -33.06 6.83
N ALA A 407 9.09 -33.42 6.83
CA ALA A 407 9.66 -34.39 5.89
C ALA A 407 9.06 -35.81 6.01
N ASN A 408 8.48 -36.14 7.17
CA ASN A 408 7.92 -37.46 7.47
C ASN A 408 6.39 -37.46 7.44
N PHE A 409 5.75 -36.30 7.26
CA PHE A 409 4.30 -36.17 7.23
C PHE A 409 3.77 -36.56 5.85
N LYS A 410 2.97 -37.64 5.78
CA LYS A 410 2.61 -38.28 4.51
C LYS A 410 1.41 -37.65 3.78
N ALA A 411 0.56 -36.90 4.48
CA ALA A 411 -0.64 -36.33 3.90
C ALA A 411 -0.34 -35.01 3.18
N ASP A 412 -1.02 -34.80 2.05
CA ASP A 412 -0.96 -33.53 1.31
C ASP A 412 -1.77 -32.47 2.05
N LEU A 413 -1.09 -31.46 2.61
CA LEU A 413 -1.72 -30.37 3.36
C LEU A 413 -2.61 -29.46 2.47
N ASP A 414 -2.47 -29.54 1.16
CA ASP A 414 -3.31 -28.83 0.20
C ASP A 414 -4.58 -29.62 -0.19
N ALA A 415 -4.70 -30.88 0.23
CA ALA A 415 -5.91 -31.68 0.00
C ALA A 415 -7.14 -31.01 0.64
N PRO A 416 -8.32 -31.05 0.00
CA PRO A 416 -9.52 -30.34 0.47
C PRO A 416 -10.17 -30.98 1.71
N ARG A 417 -9.83 -32.23 2.02
CA ARG A 417 -10.41 -33.02 3.11
C ARG A 417 -9.36 -33.89 3.77
N PHE A 418 -9.54 -34.20 5.05
CA PHE A 418 -8.66 -35.09 5.81
C PHE A 418 -9.43 -36.12 6.63
N ASP A 419 -8.98 -37.36 6.65
CA ASP A 419 -9.41 -38.39 7.59
C ASP A 419 -8.61 -38.31 8.90
N THR A 420 -9.31 -38.25 10.03
CA THR A 420 -8.67 -38.11 11.35
C THR A 420 -7.68 -39.24 11.65
N ASN A 421 -8.03 -40.49 11.36
CA ASN A 421 -7.25 -41.65 11.81
C ASN A 421 -6.19 -42.07 10.80
N ARG A 422 -6.44 -41.86 9.51
CA ARG A 422 -5.53 -42.23 8.43
C ARG A 422 -4.50 -41.15 8.14
N GLU A 423 -4.90 -39.87 8.20
CA GLU A 423 -4.08 -38.76 7.72
C GLU A 423 -3.60 -37.84 8.84
N LEU A 424 -4.46 -37.49 9.80
CA LEU A 424 -4.08 -36.55 10.87
C LEU A 424 -3.46 -37.23 12.10
N LYS A 425 -3.85 -38.48 12.42
CA LYS A 425 -3.32 -39.29 13.53
C LYS A 425 -2.45 -40.46 13.05
N GLN A 426 -1.57 -40.21 12.07
CA GLN A 426 -0.62 -41.21 11.53
C GLN A 426 0.10 -41.92 12.67
N ARG A 427 0.29 -43.25 12.58
CA ARG A 427 0.84 -44.08 13.68
C ARG A 427 2.34 -43.95 13.89
N GLU A 428 3.08 -43.70 12.82
CA GLU A 428 4.54 -43.63 12.79
C GLU A 428 5.03 -42.18 12.90
N ASN A 429 6.28 -41.99 13.34
CA ASN A 429 7.01 -40.71 13.30
C ASN A 429 6.28 -39.53 13.95
N ARG A 430 5.51 -39.80 15.00
CA ARG A 430 4.75 -38.81 15.75
C ARG A 430 5.25 -38.68 17.17
N GLU A 431 5.23 -37.46 17.67
CA GLU A 431 5.21 -37.19 19.10
C GLU A 431 3.75 -36.95 19.50
N ARG A 432 3.28 -37.63 20.56
CA ARG A 432 1.91 -37.51 21.06
C ARG A 432 1.93 -36.77 22.41
N LEU A 433 1.47 -35.54 22.42
CA LEU A 433 1.50 -34.65 23.56
C LEU A 433 0.11 -34.54 24.22
N ILE A 434 0.04 -34.78 25.52
CA ILE A 434 -1.24 -34.88 26.26
C ILE A 434 -1.43 -33.65 27.15
N HIS A 435 -2.64 -33.09 27.14
CA HIS A 435 -3.04 -31.91 27.93
C HIS A 435 -3.31 -32.25 29.41
N ASN A 436 -2.31 -32.75 30.16
CA ASN A 436 -2.42 -33.08 31.58
C ASN A 436 -1.42 -32.34 32.48
N GLY A 437 -1.87 -31.90 33.66
CA GLY A 437 -1.04 -31.19 34.63
C GLY A 437 -0.35 -29.95 34.05
N ALA A 438 0.97 -29.86 34.22
CA ALA A 438 1.84 -28.84 33.64
C ALA A 438 2.27 -29.20 32.21
N TRP A 439 1.28 -29.42 31.32
CA TRP A 439 1.52 -29.89 29.96
C TRP A 439 2.23 -28.85 29.09
N GLU A 440 2.04 -27.55 29.35
CA GLU A 440 2.64 -26.46 28.56
C GLU A 440 4.17 -26.55 28.53
N TRP A 441 4.78 -26.87 29.68
CA TRP A 441 6.22 -27.05 29.78
C TRP A 441 6.69 -28.29 29.00
N LYS A 442 5.93 -29.39 29.07
CA LYS A 442 6.24 -30.62 28.32
C LYS A 442 6.17 -30.39 26.82
N PHE A 443 5.17 -29.64 26.35
CA PHE A 443 5.06 -29.25 24.95
C PHE A 443 6.25 -28.39 24.53
N ASP A 444 6.63 -27.39 25.33
CA ASP A 444 7.78 -26.53 25.04
C ASP A 444 9.06 -27.34 24.86
N GLU A 445 9.36 -28.28 25.76
CA GLU A 445 10.56 -29.10 25.67
C GLU A 445 10.52 -30.06 24.47
N ALA A 446 9.37 -30.67 24.20
CA ALA A 446 9.19 -31.56 23.04
C ALA A 446 9.37 -30.79 21.72
N LEU A 447 8.69 -29.65 21.55
CA LEU A 447 8.80 -28.83 20.34
C LEU A 447 10.23 -28.32 20.14
N LYS A 448 10.91 -27.84 21.19
CA LYS A 448 12.32 -27.41 21.09
C LYS A 448 13.26 -28.57 20.78
N ALA A 449 13.03 -29.75 21.34
CA ALA A 449 13.85 -30.93 21.05
C ALA A 449 13.69 -31.34 19.58
N MET A 450 12.44 -31.43 19.10
CA MET A 450 12.15 -31.79 17.71
C MET A 450 12.65 -30.74 16.71
N LEU A 451 12.52 -29.43 17.00
CA LEU A 451 13.08 -28.39 16.14
C LEU A 451 14.61 -28.48 16.03
N ARG A 452 15.30 -28.91 17.09
CA ARG A 452 16.76 -29.11 17.08
C ARG A 452 17.19 -30.38 16.34
N SER A 453 16.34 -31.41 16.32
CA SER A 453 16.63 -32.71 15.71
C SER A 453 16.08 -32.88 14.29
N ALA A 454 15.51 -31.83 13.69
CA ALA A 454 14.94 -31.91 12.36
C ALA A 454 16.02 -32.23 11.30
N PRO A 455 15.86 -33.29 10.48
CA PRO A 455 16.74 -33.53 9.34
C PRO A 455 16.58 -32.38 8.31
N PRO A 456 17.64 -32.00 7.57
CA PRO A 456 17.54 -30.97 6.55
C PRO A 456 16.48 -31.38 5.51
N ALA A 457 15.50 -30.50 5.27
CA ALA A 457 14.43 -30.75 4.31
C ALA A 457 14.99 -30.96 2.89
N PRO A 458 14.45 -31.88 2.08
CA PRO A 458 14.80 -31.97 0.67
C PRO A 458 14.35 -30.70 -0.07
N PRO A 459 15.10 -30.24 -1.09
CA PRO A 459 14.74 -29.04 -1.83
C PRO A 459 13.40 -29.24 -2.55
N ARG A 460 12.40 -28.41 -2.21
CA ARG A 460 11.13 -28.33 -2.95
C ARG A 460 11.44 -27.93 -4.39
N GLN A 461 11.03 -28.76 -5.36
CA GLN A 461 11.04 -28.41 -6.78
C GLN A 461 10.18 -27.16 -7.00
N ALA A 462 10.82 -26.02 -7.22
CA ALA A 462 10.16 -24.83 -7.72
C ALA A 462 9.64 -25.13 -9.13
N GLY A 463 8.35 -24.90 -9.34
CA GLY A 463 7.71 -25.00 -10.65
C GLY A 463 8.44 -24.17 -11.71
N LEU A 464 8.43 -24.71 -12.92
CA LEU A 464 8.99 -24.13 -14.14
C LEU A 464 8.58 -22.65 -14.31
N GLY A 465 9.53 -21.76 -14.04
CA GLY A 465 9.52 -20.37 -14.48
C GLY A 465 10.70 -20.16 -15.44
N THR A 466 10.37 -19.94 -16.71
CA THR A 466 11.27 -19.68 -17.83
C THR A 466 12.37 -18.64 -17.51
N GLY A 467 13.61 -19.01 -17.82
CA GLY A 467 14.80 -18.20 -17.57
C GLY A 467 14.95 -16.98 -18.47
N LEU A 468 15.53 -15.93 -17.88
CA LEU A 468 16.34 -14.94 -18.58
C LEU A 468 17.66 -14.85 -17.82
N GLY A 469 18.75 -15.07 -18.55
CA GLY A 469 20.09 -15.29 -18.00
C GLY A 469 20.73 -14.05 -17.41
N THR A 470 21.51 -14.29 -16.36
CA THR A 470 22.62 -13.43 -15.90
C THR A 470 23.76 -14.35 -15.49
N SER A 471 24.94 -14.08 -16.04
CA SER A 471 26.17 -14.84 -15.80
C SER A 471 26.49 -14.97 -14.30
N PRO A 472 26.97 -16.14 -13.81
CA PRO A 472 27.25 -16.34 -12.40
C PRO A 472 28.52 -15.60 -11.97
N ALA A 473 28.40 -14.84 -10.87
CA ALA A 473 29.54 -14.27 -10.14
C ALA A 473 30.46 -15.40 -9.61
N PRO A 474 31.77 -15.14 -9.40
CA PRO A 474 32.72 -16.18 -9.02
C PRO A 474 32.40 -16.74 -7.62
N SER A 475 32.11 -18.05 -7.59
CA SER A 475 31.92 -18.83 -6.35
C SER A 475 33.13 -18.71 -5.42
N LEU A 476 32.88 -18.73 -4.10
CA LEU A 476 33.93 -18.57 -3.08
C LEU A 476 34.82 -19.81 -3.01
N SER A 477 36.12 -19.67 -3.29
CA SER A 477 37.08 -20.78 -3.19
C SER A 477 37.28 -21.26 -1.74
N ASP A 478 37.61 -22.54 -1.55
CA ASP A 478 37.91 -23.10 -0.22
C ASP A 478 39.09 -22.40 0.49
N ALA A 479 40.06 -21.92 -0.29
CA ALA A 479 41.19 -21.17 0.22
C ALA A 479 40.74 -19.81 0.80
N ASP A 480 39.86 -19.10 0.09
CA ASP A 480 39.31 -17.83 0.53
C ASP A 480 38.36 -18.00 1.72
N PHE A 481 37.57 -19.07 1.74
CA PHE A 481 36.72 -19.39 2.89
C PHE A 481 37.56 -19.61 4.16
N ARG A 482 38.62 -20.44 4.10
CA ARG A 482 39.52 -20.64 5.22
C ARG A 482 40.22 -19.35 5.68
N ALA A 483 40.56 -18.47 4.75
CA ALA A 483 41.15 -17.17 5.06
C ALA A 483 40.15 -16.25 5.78
N ILE A 484 38.90 -16.18 5.33
CA ILE A 484 37.84 -15.41 6.00
C ILE A 484 37.61 -15.93 7.42
N CYS A 485 37.46 -17.25 7.60
CA CYS A 485 37.20 -17.84 8.93
C CYS A 485 38.35 -17.58 9.91
N ARG A 486 39.61 -17.58 9.42
CA ARG A 486 40.78 -17.23 10.22
C ARG A 486 40.71 -15.77 10.66
N MET A 487 40.50 -14.85 9.72
CA MET A 487 40.37 -13.43 10.05
C MET A 487 39.19 -13.14 10.99
N CYS A 488 38.06 -13.84 10.83
CA CYS A 488 36.93 -13.69 11.73
C CYS A 488 37.27 -14.14 13.15
N ARG A 489 38.04 -15.23 13.32
CA ARG A 489 38.54 -15.63 14.65
C ARG A 489 39.52 -14.61 15.24
N ASP A 490 40.45 -14.10 14.45
CA ASP A 490 41.45 -13.11 14.90
C ASP A 490 40.80 -11.81 15.37
N TYR A 491 39.74 -11.36 14.67
CA TYR A 491 38.98 -10.16 15.02
C TYR A 491 37.78 -10.42 15.94
N ARG A 492 37.58 -11.65 16.43
CA ARG A 492 36.43 -12.09 17.25
C ARG A 492 35.07 -11.70 16.64
N VAL A 493 34.94 -11.91 15.34
CA VAL A 493 33.74 -11.67 14.54
C VAL A 493 32.99 -12.98 14.34
N GLU A 494 31.69 -12.96 14.62
CA GLU A 494 30.81 -14.11 14.36
C GLU A 494 30.56 -14.28 12.86
N TRP A 495 30.48 -15.53 12.41
CA TRP A 495 30.17 -15.88 11.03
C TRP A 495 29.34 -17.16 11.00
N GLU A 496 28.49 -17.30 9.98
CA GLU A 496 27.60 -18.43 9.80
C GLU A 496 27.64 -18.90 8.34
N ASP A 497 28.02 -20.15 8.10
CA ASP A 497 28.05 -20.74 6.76
C ASP A 497 26.77 -21.50 6.46
N ASN A 498 25.86 -20.83 5.76
CA ASN A 498 24.59 -21.42 5.34
C ASN A 498 24.67 -22.05 3.94
N ARG A 499 25.84 -22.07 3.27
CA ARG A 499 26.01 -22.67 1.93
C ARG A 499 25.69 -24.16 1.87
N PRO A 500 26.02 -25.00 2.88
CA PRO A 500 25.57 -26.40 2.90
C PRO A 500 24.05 -26.58 2.94
N LYS A 501 23.29 -25.52 3.29
CA LYS A 501 21.82 -25.49 3.32
C LYS A 501 21.22 -24.72 2.13
N GLY A 502 22.01 -24.43 1.09
CA GLY A 502 21.59 -23.64 -0.08
C GLY A 502 21.47 -22.13 0.19
N GLY A 503 22.02 -21.65 1.31
CA GLY A 503 22.08 -20.23 1.67
C GLY A 503 23.48 -19.63 1.42
N ALA A 504 23.71 -18.46 2.00
CA ALA A 504 24.93 -17.68 1.80
C ALA A 504 25.91 -17.78 2.99
N LEU A 505 27.18 -17.41 2.78
CA LEU A 505 28.10 -17.19 3.91
C LEU A 505 27.85 -15.82 4.53
N TRP A 506 27.62 -15.77 5.85
CA TRP A 506 27.34 -14.54 6.59
C TRP A 506 28.53 -14.19 7.50
N VAL A 507 28.93 -12.92 7.51
CA VAL A 507 29.97 -12.40 8.42
C VAL A 507 29.42 -11.18 9.16
N LEU A 508 29.20 -11.30 10.47
CA LEU A 508 28.47 -10.30 11.27
C LEU A 508 29.40 -9.15 11.68
N ILE A 509 29.45 -8.10 10.86
CA ILE A 509 30.18 -6.87 11.14
C ILE A 509 29.20 -5.71 11.20
N THR A 510 28.83 -5.27 12.41
CA THR A 510 27.87 -4.18 12.64
C THR A 510 28.39 -2.81 12.22
N GLU A 511 29.70 -2.59 12.27
CA GLU A 511 30.35 -1.35 11.83
C GLU A 511 31.57 -1.65 10.94
N PRO A 512 31.42 -1.70 9.61
CA PRO A 512 32.50 -2.02 8.68
C PRO A 512 33.76 -1.15 8.81
N LYS A 513 33.58 0.09 9.26
CA LYS A 513 34.68 1.04 9.47
C LYS A 513 35.65 0.62 10.60
N ARG A 514 35.19 -0.22 11.56
CA ARG A 514 36.02 -0.71 12.66
C ARG A 514 36.98 -1.83 12.24
N LEU A 515 36.67 -2.55 11.14
CA LEU A 515 37.46 -3.67 10.63
C LEU A 515 37.78 -3.48 9.12
N PRO A 516 38.57 -2.45 8.76
CA PRO A 516 38.78 -2.07 7.36
C PRO A 516 39.47 -3.17 6.55
N ARG A 517 40.43 -3.90 7.12
CA ARG A 517 41.14 -5.00 6.43
C ARG A 517 40.21 -6.17 6.08
N LEU A 518 39.37 -6.60 7.01
CA LEU A 518 38.39 -7.66 6.78
C LEU A 518 37.31 -7.20 5.79
N SER A 519 36.82 -5.96 5.92
CA SER A 519 35.81 -5.39 5.01
C SER A 519 36.31 -5.23 3.57
N VAL A 520 37.60 -4.92 3.35
CA VAL A 520 38.21 -4.86 2.01
C VAL A 520 38.34 -6.26 1.41
N LYS A 521 38.79 -7.25 2.20
CA LYS A 521 38.89 -8.64 1.73
C LYS A 521 37.52 -9.22 1.39
N LEU A 522 36.49 -8.98 2.22
CA LEU A 522 35.11 -9.40 1.93
C LEU A 522 34.59 -8.80 0.62
N ARG A 523 34.78 -7.50 0.40
CA ARG A 523 34.41 -6.85 -0.88
C ARG A 523 35.16 -7.43 -2.08
N SER A 524 36.46 -7.67 -1.96
CA SER A 524 37.26 -8.26 -3.06
C SER A 524 36.78 -9.66 -3.45
N LEU A 525 36.08 -10.34 -2.53
CA LEU A 525 35.52 -11.66 -2.75
C LEU A 525 34.04 -11.61 -3.14
N GLY A 526 33.47 -10.42 -3.37
CA GLY A 526 32.08 -10.26 -3.81
C GLY A 526 31.04 -10.34 -2.70
N PHE A 527 31.43 -10.18 -1.42
CA PHE A 527 30.46 -10.02 -0.34
C PHE A 527 29.80 -8.64 -0.38
N GLU A 528 28.49 -8.61 -0.17
CA GLU A 528 27.71 -7.38 -0.04
C GLU A 528 27.44 -7.07 1.43
N TYR A 529 27.63 -5.80 1.82
CA TYR A 529 27.25 -5.35 3.15
C TYR A 529 25.78 -4.97 3.21
N LYS A 530 25.00 -5.62 4.08
CA LYS A 530 23.59 -5.27 4.29
C LYS A 530 23.47 -4.22 5.41
N ALA A 531 23.53 -2.95 5.01
CA ALA A 531 23.38 -1.81 5.91
C ALA A 531 22.06 -1.89 6.70
N GLY A 532 22.13 -1.67 8.02
CA GLY A 532 20.98 -1.80 8.94
C GLY A 532 20.77 -3.20 9.51
N ARG A 533 21.41 -4.25 8.96
CA ARG A 533 21.39 -5.62 9.53
C ARG A 533 22.71 -6.07 10.14
N GLY A 534 23.82 -5.36 9.85
CA GLY A 534 25.10 -5.55 10.52
C GLY A 534 25.87 -6.80 10.08
N PHE A 535 25.68 -7.28 8.85
CA PHE A 535 26.43 -8.42 8.30
C PHE A 535 26.77 -8.25 6.82
N TRP A 536 27.79 -9.00 6.39
CA TRP A 536 28.21 -9.20 5.02
C TRP A 536 27.71 -10.55 4.51
N ILE A 537 27.24 -10.61 3.28
CA ILE A 537 26.67 -11.82 2.67
C ILE A 537 27.27 -12.08 1.30
N LYS A 538 27.56 -13.35 0.98
CA LYS A 538 27.88 -13.81 -0.37
C LYS A 538 27.02 -15.00 -0.73
N GLU A 539 26.17 -14.81 -1.74
CA GLU A 539 25.29 -15.84 -2.30
C GLU A 539 26.06 -17.01 -2.91
#